data_AF-A0A384ZCK9-F1
#
_entry.id   AF-A0A384ZCK9-F1
#
_cell.length_a   1.000
_cell.length_b   1.000
_cell.length_c   1.000
_cell.angle_alpha   90.00
_cell.angle_beta   90.00
_cell.angle_gamma   90.00
#
_symmetry.space_group_name_H-M   'P 1'
#
loop_
_entity.id
_entity.type
_entity.pdbx_description
1 polymer ?
#
loop_
_entity_poly.entity_id
_entity_poly.type
_entity_poly.pdbx_seq_one_letter_code
_entity_poly.pdbx_strand_id
1 'polypeptide(L)'
;MYIELINCVNIPLKLKKQTLIQMKKLLPILCLISFTAFTLTVIEEDHNEITGQITMSNCPKLFVQGTGYNADGTEVMHSDDPLAKADRNVIISLHPLDFKPKLPKTKDAYISQSQQTFLPNVLPVVVGSKVHFLNEDEFFHNVQSYTPKSRFSIGRRAPGISYSVKIKKVGEIQLSCDIHAHMNAKILSFDTPYFTRIADDGAYHLKDLPDGDYRIEIFHPDCSKITDQITLKGGKIFEFNYNLSVNP
;
A
#
# COMPACT_ATOMS: atom_id res chain seq x y z
N MET A 1 12.55 -55.61 0.22
CA MET A 1 12.16 -56.21 -1.06
C MET A 1 11.74 -55.05 -1.94
N TYR A 2 12.35 -54.88 -3.12
CA TYR A 2 12.43 -53.61 -3.90
C TYR A 2 13.26 -52.51 -3.19
N ILE A 3 14.32 -51.87 -3.73
CA ILE A 3 14.94 -51.77 -5.09
C ILE A 3 14.11 -50.90 -6.06
N GLU A 4 14.58 -49.79 -6.67
CA GLU A 4 15.85 -49.01 -6.62
C GLU A 4 15.52 -47.49 -6.82
N LEU A 5 16.36 -46.48 -7.10
CA LEU A 5 17.74 -46.28 -7.63
C LEU A 5 18.59 -45.44 -6.60
N ILE A 6 19.90 -45.10 -6.68
CA ILE A 6 20.87 -44.76 -7.76
C ILE A 6 20.60 -43.32 -8.32
N ASN A 7 21.54 -42.38 -8.52
CA ASN A 7 22.95 -42.40 -8.96
C ASN A 7 23.86 -41.37 -8.22
N CYS A 8 25.11 -41.76 -7.89
CA CYS A 8 26.24 -40.84 -7.66
C CYS A 8 27.49 -41.37 -8.40
N VAL A 9 28.23 -40.49 -9.09
CA VAL A 9 29.37 -40.85 -9.94
C VAL A 9 30.68 -40.88 -9.12
N ASN A 10 31.68 -41.63 -9.61
CA ASN A 10 32.66 -42.32 -8.78
C ASN A 10 34.12 -42.00 -9.15
N ILE A 11 35.02 -41.95 -8.15
CA ILE A 11 36.45 -42.37 -8.22
C ILE A 11 37.41 -41.45 -9.04
N PRO A 12 38.76 -41.40 -8.79
CA PRO A 12 39.60 -42.03 -7.76
C PRO A 12 40.40 -41.05 -6.86
N LEU A 13 40.73 -41.49 -5.63
CA LEU A 13 42.01 -41.12 -5.01
C LEU A 13 43.14 -41.99 -5.59
N LYS A 14 44.35 -41.45 -5.72
CA LYS A 14 45.56 -42.24 -6.06
C LYS A 14 46.61 -42.09 -4.97
N LEU A 15 46.89 -43.18 -4.24
CA LEU A 15 47.77 -43.19 -3.09
C LEU A 15 49.25 -43.01 -3.48
N LYS A 16 50.02 -42.38 -2.58
CA LYS A 16 51.37 -42.86 -2.23
C LYS A 16 51.61 -42.68 -0.73
N LYS A 17 52.08 -43.75 -0.07
CA LYS A 17 52.50 -43.75 1.34
C LYS A 17 53.90 -43.15 1.45
N GLN A 18 54.20 -42.38 2.50
CA GLN A 18 55.39 -42.59 3.34
C GLN A 18 55.42 -41.71 4.61
N THR A 19 55.58 -42.40 5.76
CA THR A 19 56.25 -42.00 7.03
C THR A 19 56.10 -40.60 7.63
N LEU A 20 55.67 -40.57 8.89
CA LEU A 20 55.91 -39.49 9.85
C LEU A 20 57.41 -39.44 10.28
N ILE A 21 57.76 -38.41 11.06
CA ILE A 21 58.98 -38.24 11.88
C ILE A 21 60.23 -37.73 11.14
N GLN A 22 60.48 -36.42 11.22
CA GLN A 22 61.56 -35.87 12.06
C GLN A 22 61.32 -34.37 12.38
N MET A 23 62.07 -33.83 13.36
CA MET A 23 61.86 -32.49 13.93
C MET A 23 63.00 -31.51 13.59
N LYS A 24 62.73 -30.21 13.83
CA LYS A 24 63.69 -29.08 13.98
C LYS A 24 64.40 -28.60 12.70
N LYS A 25 64.04 -27.40 12.21
CA LYS A 25 64.80 -26.15 12.53
C LYS A 25 64.19 -24.85 11.94
N LEU A 26 64.32 -23.78 12.75
CA LEU A 26 64.57 -22.37 12.39
C LEU A 26 63.51 -21.49 11.66
N LEU A 27 62.83 -20.70 12.49
CA LEU A 27 62.42 -19.28 12.34
C LEU A 27 61.28 -18.88 11.35
N PRO A 28 60.57 -17.76 11.62
CA PRO A 28 59.31 -17.44 10.97
C PRO A 28 59.44 -16.44 9.81
N ILE A 29 58.48 -16.51 8.87
CA ILE A 29 58.14 -15.37 8.01
C ILE A 29 56.99 -14.63 8.69
N LEU A 30 57.26 -13.41 9.15
CA LEU A 30 56.29 -12.55 9.82
C LEU A 30 55.31 -11.96 8.79
N CYS A 31 54.27 -12.73 8.46
CA CYS A 31 53.24 -12.27 7.52
C CYS A 31 52.34 -11.21 8.19
N LEU A 32 52.69 -9.93 8.00
CA LEU A 32 51.79 -8.81 8.33
C LEU A 32 50.61 -8.80 7.34
N ILE A 33 49.65 -9.69 7.56
CA ILE A 33 48.28 -9.46 7.09
C ILE A 33 47.71 -8.39 8.01
N SER A 34 47.79 -7.13 7.58
CA SER A 34 47.08 -6.04 8.24
C SER A 34 45.59 -6.28 8.10
N PHE A 35 44.98 -6.91 9.10
CA PHE A 35 43.53 -6.95 9.28
C PHE A 35 43.06 -5.53 9.64
N THR A 36 43.03 -4.66 8.63
CA THR A 36 42.18 -3.47 8.65
C THR A 36 40.75 -3.99 8.68
N ALA A 37 40.20 -4.11 9.89
CA ALA A 37 38.80 -4.45 10.08
C ALA A 37 37.98 -3.35 9.40
N PHE A 38 37.52 -3.63 8.18
CA PHE A 38 36.64 -2.73 7.45
C PHE A 38 35.28 -2.80 8.15
N THR A 39 35.12 -1.96 9.16
CA THR A 39 33.86 -1.75 9.84
C THR A 39 32.89 -1.23 8.80
N LEU A 40 32.05 -2.12 8.28
CA LEU A 40 30.80 -1.75 7.66
C LEU A 40 29.99 -1.03 8.74
N THR A 41 30.15 0.28 8.80
CA THR A 41 29.14 1.17 9.34
C THR A 41 27.91 0.94 8.48
N VAL A 42 27.05 0.03 8.95
CA VAL A 42 25.63 0.11 8.66
C VAL A 42 25.26 1.52 9.10
N ILE A 43 25.06 2.41 8.12
CA ILE A 43 24.32 3.63 8.38
C ILE A 43 22.91 3.12 8.60
N GLU A 44 22.58 2.95 9.87
CA GLU A 44 21.21 2.89 10.33
C GLU A 44 20.65 4.26 9.94
N GLU A 45 19.96 4.33 8.79
CA GLU A 45 19.26 5.54 8.41
C GLU A 45 18.21 5.76 9.49
N ASP A 46 18.38 6.82 10.28
CA ASP A 46 17.52 7.22 11.40
C ASP A 46 16.10 7.53 10.90
N HIS A 47 15.35 6.46 10.61
CA HIS A 47 14.03 6.51 10.03
C HIS A 47 13.04 7.06 11.06
N ASN A 48 12.42 8.19 10.71
CA ASN A 48 11.36 8.76 11.52
C ASN A 48 10.08 7.92 11.36
N GLU A 49 9.21 8.04 12.34
CA GLU A 49 7.87 7.48 12.32
C GLU A 49 6.85 8.57 12.66
N ILE A 50 5.62 8.41 12.21
CA ILE A 50 4.48 9.19 12.67
C ILE A 50 3.38 8.25 13.13
N THR A 51 2.90 8.48 14.35
CA THR A 51 1.78 7.79 14.96
C THR A 51 0.67 8.77 15.28
N GLY A 52 -0.55 8.26 15.48
CA GLY A 52 -1.60 9.07 16.08
C GLY A 52 -2.96 8.39 16.08
N GLN A 53 -3.89 9.05 16.74
CA GLN A 53 -5.29 8.70 16.83
C GLN A 53 -6.11 9.69 16.00
N ILE A 54 -6.86 9.19 15.03
CA ILE A 54 -7.94 9.94 14.39
C ILE A 54 -9.24 9.68 15.16
N THR A 55 -9.98 10.75 15.42
CA THR A 55 -11.35 10.72 15.90
C THR A 55 -12.24 11.46 14.90
N MET A 56 -13.55 11.18 14.92
CA MET A 56 -14.51 11.77 13.98
C MET A 56 -15.73 12.29 14.75
N SER A 57 -15.91 13.60 14.74
CA SER A 57 -17.01 14.29 15.41
C SER A 57 -18.00 14.84 14.38
N ASN A 58 -19.23 14.35 14.42
CA ASN A 58 -20.33 14.72 13.51
C ASN A 58 -20.11 14.42 12.01
N CYS A 59 -18.94 13.90 11.61
CA CYS A 59 -18.69 13.41 10.25
C CYS A 59 -19.85 12.53 9.75
N PRO A 60 -20.36 12.76 8.53
CA PRO A 60 -21.42 11.92 7.98
C PRO A 60 -21.01 10.45 7.99
N LYS A 61 -21.95 9.59 8.39
CA LYS A 61 -21.84 8.18 8.03
C LYS A 61 -22.11 8.08 6.54
N LEU A 62 -21.05 7.84 5.77
CA LEU A 62 -21.16 7.18 4.47
C LEU A 62 -22.08 5.95 4.60
N PHE A 63 -22.71 5.60 3.47
CA PHE A 63 -23.65 4.48 3.32
C PHE A 63 -25.03 4.67 3.96
N VAL A 64 -25.99 4.97 3.09
CA VAL A 64 -27.37 4.51 3.27
C VAL A 64 -27.41 3.04 2.84
N GLN A 65 -27.56 2.14 3.81
CA GLN A 65 -27.94 0.75 3.55
C GLN A 65 -29.39 0.73 3.02
N GLY A 66 -29.68 -0.18 2.10
CA GLY A 66 -31.02 -0.61 1.71
C GLY A 66 -31.15 -2.13 1.80
N THR A 67 -32.03 -2.74 1.00
CA THR A 67 -32.42 -4.16 1.18
C THR A 67 -32.65 -4.95 -0.13
N GLY A 68 -31.93 -4.68 -1.21
CA GLY A 68 -31.96 -5.47 -2.46
C GLY A 68 -32.79 -4.87 -3.61
N TYR A 69 -33.77 -5.60 -4.15
CA TYR A 69 -34.73 -5.03 -5.09
C TYR A 69 -36.14 -5.14 -4.53
N ASN A 70 -36.95 -4.11 -4.74
CA ASN A 70 -38.39 -4.23 -4.55
C ASN A 70 -38.96 -5.24 -5.56
N ALA A 71 -40.10 -5.85 -5.23
CA ALA A 71 -40.76 -6.83 -6.11
C ALA A 71 -41.26 -6.24 -7.45
N ASP A 72 -41.20 -4.92 -7.63
CA ASP A 72 -41.47 -4.19 -8.88
C ASP A 72 -40.21 -3.93 -9.74
N GLY A 73 -39.02 -4.28 -9.25
CA GLY A 73 -37.74 -4.08 -9.92
C GLY A 73 -37.04 -2.74 -9.62
N THR A 74 -37.55 -1.93 -8.69
CA THR A 74 -36.85 -0.70 -8.26
C THR A 74 -35.68 -1.00 -7.29
N GLU A 75 -34.58 -0.25 -7.43
CA GLU A 75 -33.37 -0.40 -6.60
C GLU A 75 -33.67 -0.14 -5.11
N VAL A 76 -33.12 -0.99 -4.24
CA VAL A 76 -32.89 -0.68 -2.82
C VAL A 76 -31.39 -0.93 -2.56
N MET A 77 -30.67 0.11 -2.14
CA MET A 77 -29.19 0.10 -2.07
C MET A 77 -28.64 -1.06 -1.21
N HIS A 78 -27.39 -1.48 -1.38
CA HIS A 78 -26.75 -2.45 -0.47
C HIS A 78 -25.23 -2.33 -0.50
N SER A 79 -24.58 -2.80 0.57
CA SER A 79 -23.20 -3.31 0.62
C SER A 79 -22.76 -3.51 2.07
N ASP A 80 -22.69 -4.75 2.52
CA ASP A 80 -22.00 -5.09 3.77
C ASP A 80 -20.47 -5.16 3.51
N ASP A 81 -19.85 -3.99 3.32
CA ASP A 81 -18.41 -3.85 3.11
C ASP A 81 -17.68 -3.58 4.45
N PRO A 82 -16.71 -4.43 4.85
CA PRO A 82 -15.90 -4.19 6.05
C PRO A 82 -15.01 -2.94 5.98
N LEU A 83 -14.91 -2.27 4.82
CA LEU A 83 -14.26 -0.98 4.59
C LEU A 83 -15.26 0.18 4.34
N ALA A 84 -16.57 -0.07 4.37
CA ALA A 84 -17.63 0.94 4.18
C ALA A 84 -17.98 1.71 5.47
N LYS A 85 -17.52 1.22 6.63
CA LYS A 85 -17.50 2.06 7.84
C LYS A 85 -16.80 3.38 7.51
N ALA A 86 -17.41 4.51 7.86
CA ALA A 86 -16.92 5.82 7.45
C ALA A 86 -15.50 6.10 8.00
N ASP A 87 -15.24 5.68 9.24
CA ASP A 87 -13.92 5.68 9.87
C ASP A 87 -12.81 5.11 8.97
N ARG A 88 -12.99 3.90 8.41
CA ARG A 88 -11.96 3.28 7.55
C ARG A 88 -11.72 4.00 6.22
N ASN A 89 -12.54 4.97 5.81
CA ASN A 89 -12.28 5.78 4.62
C ASN A 89 -11.40 7.02 4.87
N VAL A 90 -10.82 7.14 6.08
CA VAL A 90 -9.75 8.10 6.36
C VAL A 90 -8.39 7.62 5.82
N ILE A 91 -7.72 8.47 5.05
CA ILE A 91 -6.34 8.29 4.58
C ILE A 91 -5.46 9.44 5.10
N ILE A 92 -4.30 9.11 5.66
CA ILE A 92 -3.23 10.06 6.01
C ILE A 92 -2.15 9.97 4.92
N SER A 93 -1.68 11.11 4.41
CA SER A 93 -0.54 11.17 3.47
C SER A 93 0.46 12.26 3.82
N LEU A 94 1.76 11.94 3.74
CA LEU A 94 2.87 12.85 4.01
C LEU A 94 3.59 13.18 2.70
N HIS A 95 3.61 14.45 2.34
CA HIS A 95 4.21 14.93 1.09
C HIS A 95 5.47 15.78 1.42
N PRO A 96 6.67 15.31 1.08
CA PRO A 96 7.90 16.10 1.23
C PRO A 96 7.81 17.46 0.53
N LEU A 97 8.41 18.48 1.17
CA LEU A 97 8.47 19.86 0.67
C LEU A 97 9.89 20.26 0.23
N ASP A 98 10.91 19.68 0.86
CA ASP A 98 12.33 19.93 0.66
C ASP A 98 13.03 18.88 -0.22
N PHE A 99 12.56 17.62 -0.23
CA PHE A 99 13.06 16.56 -1.11
C PHE A 99 12.01 16.01 -2.09
N LYS A 100 12.44 15.13 -3.00
CA LYS A 100 11.57 14.42 -3.95
C LYS A 100 11.63 12.91 -3.70
N PRO A 101 10.54 12.25 -3.26
CA PRO A 101 10.59 10.84 -2.93
C PRO A 101 10.68 9.96 -4.19
N LYS A 102 11.22 8.75 -4.02
CA LYS A 102 11.07 7.68 -5.02
C LYS A 102 9.59 7.32 -5.11
N LEU A 103 9.08 7.05 -6.32
CA LEU A 103 7.67 6.74 -6.58
C LEU A 103 7.48 5.27 -7.01
N PRO A 104 7.71 4.28 -6.12
CA PRO A 104 7.39 2.88 -6.38
C PRO A 104 5.91 2.75 -6.71
N LYS A 105 5.52 1.79 -7.55
CA LYS A 105 4.11 1.62 -7.91
C LYS A 105 3.42 0.74 -6.89
N THR A 106 2.25 1.18 -6.46
CA THR A 106 1.37 0.43 -5.56
C THR A 106 1.08 -0.91 -6.23
N LYS A 107 1.54 -1.98 -5.58
CA LYS A 107 1.18 -3.34 -5.95
C LYS A 107 -0.26 -3.59 -5.52
N ASP A 108 -0.92 -4.55 -6.15
CA ASP A 108 -2.18 -5.12 -5.66
C ASP A 108 -3.28 -4.05 -5.42
N ALA A 109 -3.28 -3.02 -6.27
CA ALA A 109 -4.23 -1.92 -6.23
C ALA A 109 -5.53 -2.33 -6.93
N TYR A 110 -6.41 -3.02 -6.20
CA TYR A 110 -7.71 -3.49 -6.67
C TYR A 110 -8.86 -2.57 -6.28
N ILE A 111 -9.89 -2.51 -7.13
CA ILE A 111 -11.25 -2.12 -6.77
C ILE A 111 -12.19 -3.21 -7.28
N SER A 112 -12.81 -3.95 -6.37
CA SER A 112 -13.85 -4.92 -6.71
C SER A 112 -15.20 -4.25 -6.88
N GLN A 113 -16.09 -4.88 -7.64
CA GLN A 113 -17.53 -4.60 -7.71
C GLN A 113 -18.24 -5.80 -7.09
N SER A 114 -18.80 -5.63 -5.90
CA SER A 114 -19.55 -6.68 -5.18
C SER A 114 -20.67 -6.03 -4.37
N GLN A 115 -21.81 -6.71 -4.27
CA GLN A 115 -23.04 -6.22 -3.64
C GLN A 115 -23.45 -4.82 -4.13
N GLN A 116 -23.26 -4.53 -5.43
CA GLN A 116 -23.48 -3.20 -6.00
C GLN A 116 -22.69 -2.06 -5.32
N THR A 117 -21.46 -2.33 -4.86
CA THR A 117 -20.54 -1.28 -4.36
C THR A 117 -19.11 -1.50 -4.85
N PHE A 118 -18.34 -0.40 -4.95
CA PHE A 118 -16.91 -0.41 -5.28
C PHE A 118 -16.07 -0.58 -4.00
N LEU A 119 -15.26 -1.64 -3.95
CA LEU A 119 -14.53 -2.06 -2.75
C LEU A 119 -13.00 -1.97 -2.96
N PRO A 120 -12.26 -1.12 -2.23
CA PRO A 120 -12.72 -0.14 -1.25
C PRO A 120 -13.31 1.13 -1.90
N ASN A 121 -14.19 1.83 -1.17
CA ASN A 121 -14.75 3.11 -1.61
C ASN A 121 -13.65 4.17 -1.83
N VAL A 122 -12.64 4.24 -0.94
CA VAL A 122 -11.43 5.06 -1.13
C VAL A 122 -10.20 4.17 -1.35
N LEU A 123 -9.51 4.30 -2.49
CA LEU A 123 -8.26 3.59 -2.80
C LEU A 123 -7.08 4.56 -2.95
N PRO A 124 -6.11 4.59 -2.01
CA PRO A 124 -4.87 5.34 -2.19
C PRO A 124 -3.85 4.59 -3.06
N VAL A 125 -3.21 5.29 -4.01
CA VAL A 125 -2.17 4.75 -4.89
C VAL A 125 -1.07 5.78 -5.18
N VAL A 126 0.15 5.34 -5.45
CA VAL A 126 1.19 6.20 -6.04
C VAL A 126 0.88 6.47 -7.51
N VAL A 127 1.03 7.70 -7.97
CA VAL A 127 0.79 8.09 -9.36
C VAL A 127 1.63 7.28 -10.35
N GLY A 128 1.03 6.88 -11.47
CA GLY A 128 1.61 5.97 -12.45
C GLY A 128 1.39 4.49 -12.17
N SER A 129 0.71 4.13 -11.07
CA SER A 129 0.33 2.74 -10.76
C SER A 129 -0.79 2.24 -11.69
N LYS A 130 -0.97 0.93 -11.74
CA LYS A 130 -2.07 0.27 -12.45
C LYS A 130 -3.12 -0.12 -11.41
N VAL A 131 -4.35 0.39 -11.55
CA VAL A 131 -5.49 -0.06 -10.75
C VAL A 131 -6.24 -1.14 -11.52
N HIS A 132 -6.67 -2.17 -10.81
CA HIS A 132 -7.36 -3.35 -11.34
C HIS A 132 -8.82 -3.34 -10.88
N PHE A 133 -9.74 -3.21 -11.81
CA PHE A 133 -11.18 -3.31 -11.54
C PHE A 133 -11.59 -4.76 -11.74
N LEU A 134 -12.23 -5.39 -10.76
CA LEU A 134 -12.74 -6.76 -10.83
C LEU A 134 -14.26 -6.73 -10.66
N ASN A 135 -15.00 -7.51 -11.44
CA ASN A 135 -16.41 -7.76 -11.15
C ASN A 135 -16.58 -9.09 -10.40
N GLU A 136 -17.15 -9.05 -9.20
CA GLU A 136 -17.42 -10.22 -8.34
C GLU A 136 -18.93 -10.46 -8.14
N ASP A 137 -19.79 -9.58 -8.65
CA ASP A 137 -21.25 -9.79 -8.71
C ASP A 137 -21.64 -10.68 -9.90
N GLU A 138 -22.81 -11.32 -9.80
CA GLU A 138 -23.37 -12.24 -10.82
C GLU A 138 -23.96 -11.53 -12.06
N PHE A 139 -23.92 -10.20 -12.09
CA PHE A 139 -24.45 -9.36 -13.17
C PHE A 139 -23.42 -8.34 -13.67
N PHE A 140 -23.73 -7.64 -14.76
CA PHE A 140 -22.80 -6.69 -15.37
C PHE A 140 -22.68 -5.41 -14.54
N HIS A 141 -21.45 -4.89 -14.44
CA HIS A 141 -21.11 -3.56 -13.95
C HIS A 141 -20.22 -2.81 -14.96
N ASN A 142 -19.93 -1.54 -14.72
CA ASN A 142 -18.83 -0.82 -15.37
C ASN A 142 -18.08 0.05 -14.34
N VAL A 143 -16.95 0.62 -14.77
CA VAL A 143 -16.26 1.69 -14.03
C VAL A 143 -15.87 2.80 -15.00
N GLN A 144 -16.19 4.03 -14.64
CA GLN A 144 -15.80 5.21 -15.39
C GLN A 144 -15.39 6.38 -14.49
N SER A 145 -14.59 7.29 -15.03
CA SER A 145 -14.22 8.54 -14.38
C SER A 145 -14.43 9.73 -15.32
N TYR A 146 -15.08 10.77 -14.79
CA TYR A 146 -15.22 12.06 -15.46
C TYR A 146 -14.24 13.13 -14.93
N THR A 147 -13.35 12.77 -14.01
CA THR A 147 -12.35 13.69 -13.44
C THR A 147 -11.45 14.30 -14.55
N PRO A 148 -11.33 15.64 -14.63
CA PRO A 148 -10.46 16.30 -15.60
C PRO A 148 -9.01 15.77 -15.56
N LYS A 149 -8.42 15.60 -16.75
CA LYS A 149 -7.08 15.00 -16.96
C LYS A 149 -6.95 13.52 -16.50
N SER A 150 -8.03 12.86 -16.09
CA SER A 150 -8.04 11.44 -15.73
C SER A 150 -9.30 10.69 -16.21
N ARG A 151 -9.90 11.13 -17.32
CA ARG A 151 -11.12 10.51 -17.85
C ARG A 151 -10.85 9.14 -18.47
N PHE A 152 -11.70 8.17 -18.16
CA PHE A 152 -11.74 6.83 -18.77
C PHE A 152 -13.11 6.19 -18.56
N SER A 153 -13.41 5.14 -19.34
CA SER A 153 -14.40 4.12 -19.00
C SER A 153 -13.82 2.77 -19.36
N ILE A 154 -14.07 1.75 -18.54
CA ILE A 154 -13.69 0.36 -18.86
C ILE A 154 -14.79 -0.38 -19.65
N GLY A 155 -15.94 0.27 -19.90
CA GLY A 155 -17.12 -0.35 -20.47
C GLY A 155 -17.72 -1.44 -19.57
N ARG A 156 -18.79 -2.10 -20.02
CA ARG A 156 -19.44 -3.17 -19.24
C ARG A 156 -18.52 -4.39 -19.08
N ARG A 157 -18.53 -4.97 -17.88
CA ARG A 157 -17.73 -6.13 -17.46
C ARG A 157 -18.65 -7.23 -16.94
N ALA A 158 -18.56 -8.41 -17.53
CA ALA A 158 -19.26 -9.60 -17.05
C ALA A 158 -18.70 -10.08 -15.69
N PRO A 159 -19.41 -10.94 -14.96
CA PRO A 159 -18.91 -11.57 -13.73
C PRO A 159 -17.52 -12.19 -13.90
N GLY A 160 -16.66 -12.08 -12.89
CA GLY A 160 -15.28 -12.58 -12.88
C GLY A 160 -14.30 -11.85 -13.80
N ILE A 161 -14.73 -10.88 -14.62
CA ILE A 161 -13.84 -10.17 -15.53
C ILE A 161 -13.10 -9.04 -14.80
N SER A 162 -11.76 -9.09 -14.83
CA SER A 162 -10.91 -7.96 -14.46
C SER A 162 -10.50 -7.11 -15.68
N TYR A 163 -10.36 -5.80 -15.46
CA TYR A 163 -9.77 -4.86 -16.42
C TYR A 163 -8.93 -3.81 -15.69
N SER A 164 -7.80 -3.38 -16.26
CA SER A 164 -6.86 -2.49 -15.58
C SER A 164 -6.66 -1.14 -16.26
N VAL A 165 -6.54 -0.07 -15.48
CA VAL A 165 -6.24 1.30 -15.94
C VAL A 165 -4.96 1.80 -15.30
N LYS A 166 -4.06 2.39 -16.08
CA LYS A 166 -2.87 3.10 -15.55
C LYS A 166 -3.26 4.52 -15.15
N ILE A 167 -3.19 4.81 -13.86
CA ILE A 167 -3.50 6.12 -13.29
C ILE A 167 -2.35 7.09 -13.60
N LYS A 168 -2.65 8.24 -14.23
CA LYS A 168 -1.63 9.21 -14.72
C LYS A 168 -1.70 10.60 -14.08
N LYS A 169 -2.78 10.91 -13.36
CA LYS A 169 -3.08 12.21 -12.76
C LYS A 169 -2.82 12.15 -11.24
N VAL A 170 -2.37 13.25 -10.63
CA VAL A 170 -2.22 13.39 -9.17
C VAL A 170 -3.52 13.96 -8.56
N GLY A 171 -3.80 13.63 -7.29
CA GLY A 171 -5.00 14.01 -6.53
C GLY A 171 -6.20 13.10 -6.78
N GLU A 172 -7.35 13.45 -6.20
CA GLU A 172 -8.60 12.67 -6.25
C GLU A 172 -9.06 12.37 -7.69
N ILE A 173 -9.48 11.13 -7.95
CA ILE A 173 -10.10 10.66 -9.18
C ILE A 173 -11.40 9.95 -8.79
N GLN A 174 -12.52 10.54 -9.15
CA GLN A 174 -13.86 10.03 -8.84
C GLN A 174 -14.25 8.94 -9.83
N LEU A 175 -14.89 7.90 -9.34
CA LEU A 175 -15.41 6.76 -10.08
C LEU A 175 -16.92 6.68 -9.93
N SER A 176 -17.62 6.27 -10.99
CA SER A 176 -19.02 5.86 -10.93
C SER A 176 -19.29 4.62 -11.78
N CYS A 177 -20.44 3.97 -11.53
CA CYS A 177 -21.08 3.06 -12.48
C CYS A 177 -21.98 3.87 -13.46
N ASP A 178 -22.42 3.26 -14.57
CA ASP A 178 -23.47 3.73 -15.48
C ASP A 178 -24.77 2.90 -15.39
N ILE A 179 -24.73 1.79 -14.64
CA ILE A 179 -25.86 0.89 -14.42
C ILE A 179 -26.54 1.22 -13.10
N HIS A 180 -25.77 1.31 -12.02
CA HIS A 180 -26.25 1.56 -10.66
C HIS A 180 -25.81 2.97 -10.22
N ALA A 181 -26.74 3.91 -10.13
CA ALA A 181 -26.41 5.33 -9.91
C ALA A 181 -25.77 5.62 -8.54
N HIS A 182 -25.97 4.73 -7.57
CA HIS A 182 -25.42 4.82 -6.22
C HIS A 182 -23.94 4.39 -6.12
N MET A 183 -23.46 3.56 -7.06
CA MET A 183 -22.06 3.08 -7.08
C MET A 183 -21.09 4.21 -7.38
N ASN A 184 -20.36 4.63 -6.35
CA ASN A 184 -19.34 5.68 -6.40
C ASN A 184 -18.10 5.30 -5.57
N ALA A 185 -16.94 5.81 -5.96
CA ALA A 185 -15.66 5.61 -5.26
C ALA A 185 -14.65 6.69 -5.63
N LYS A 186 -13.52 6.75 -4.91
CA LYS A 186 -12.43 7.71 -5.11
C LYS A 186 -11.08 7.00 -5.10
N ILE A 187 -10.28 7.18 -6.16
CA ILE A 187 -8.85 6.88 -6.15
C ILE A 187 -8.09 8.14 -5.70
N LEU A 188 -7.28 8.03 -4.65
CA LEU A 188 -6.35 9.08 -4.23
C LEU A 188 -4.98 8.80 -4.85
N SER A 189 -4.65 9.50 -5.92
CA SER A 189 -3.41 9.28 -6.66
C SER A 189 -2.32 10.24 -6.18
N PHE A 190 -1.39 9.76 -5.36
CA PHE A 190 -0.39 10.57 -4.67
C PHE A 190 0.95 10.69 -5.41
N ASP A 191 1.62 11.82 -5.23
CA ASP A 191 3.01 12.10 -5.63
C ASP A 191 4.02 11.77 -4.51
N THR A 192 3.61 10.94 -3.56
CA THR A 192 4.38 10.44 -2.42
C THR A 192 4.05 8.95 -2.19
N PRO A 193 5.01 8.11 -1.74
CA PRO A 193 4.73 6.77 -1.26
C PRO A 193 4.26 6.74 0.21
N TYR A 194 4.40 7.85 0.95
CA TYR A 194 4.14 7.91 2.39
C TYR A 194 2.67 8.18 2.64
N PHE A 195 1.85 7.12 2.67
CA PHE A 195 0.43 7.20 3.03
C PHE A 195 -0.05 5.92 3.72
N THR A 196 -1.05 6.05 4.58
CA THR A 196 -1.68 4.93 5.28
C THR A 196 -3.17 5.15 5.48
N ARG A 197 -3.90 4.10 5.88
CA ARG A 197 -5.30 4.13 6.30
C ARG A 197 -5.34 3.94 7.82
N ILE A 198 -6.34 4.54 8.49
CA ILE A 198 -6.56 4.26 9.91
C ILE A 198 -7.03 2.82 10.14
N ALA A 199 -6.73 2.27 11.32
CA ALA A 199 -7.29 1.03 11.83
C ALA A 199 -8.74 1.24 12.32
N ASP A 200 -9.44 0.15 12.67
CA ASP A 200 -10.84 0.17 13.10
C ASP A 200 -11.10 0.88 14.44
N ASP A 201 -10.06 1.12 15.23
CA ASP A 201 -10.08 1.96 16.45
C ASP A 201 -9.74 3.44 16.16
N GLY A 202 -9.34 3.76 14.92
CA GLY A 202 -8.93 5.07 14.44
C GLY A 202 -7.43 5.38 14.57
N ALA A 203 -6.62 4.45 15.08
CA ALA A 203 -5.17 4.62 15.17
C ALA A 203 -4.50 4.52 13.79
N TYR A 204 -3.35 5.18 13.62
CA TYR A 204 -2.50 5.01 12.44
C TYR A 204 -1.01 5.06 12.77
N HIS A 205 -0.22 4.44 11.88
CA HIS A 205 1.24 4.41 11.94
C HIS A 205 1.81 4.50 10.52
N LEU A 206 2.83 5.33 10.35
CA LEU A 206 3.70 5.37 9.18
C LEU A 206 5.15 5.40 9.68
N LYS A 207 6.00 4.62 9.03
CA LYS A 207 7.41 4.43 9.40
C LYS A 207 8.28 4.49 8.14
N ASP A 208 9.59 4.29 8.31
CA ASP A 208 10.58 4.34 7.23
C ASP A 208 10.61 5.74 6.55
N LEU A 209 10.35 6.81 7.33
CA LEU A 209 10.24 8.19 6.83
C LEU A 209 11.61 8.91 6.90
N PRO A 210 12.15 9.40 5.77
CA PRO A 210 13.37 10.20 5.77
C PRO A 210 13.24 11.49 6.58
N ASP A 211 14.38 12.02 7.03
CA ASP A 211 14.48 13.39 7.52
C ASP A 211 13.98 14.40 6.47
N GLY A 212 13.17 15.37 6.89
CA GLY A 212 12.69 16.43 6.02
C GLY A 212 11.50 17.21 6.58
N ASP A 213 11.09 18.23 5.82
CA ASP A 213 9.89 19.02 6.07
C ASP A 213 8.74 18.52 5.19
N TYR A 214 7.59 18.20 5.79
CA TYR A 214 6.46 17.53 5.16
C TYR A 214 5.17 18.34 5.29
N ARG A 215 4.37 18.36 4.23
CA ARG A 215 2.94 18.63 4.31
C ARG A 215 2.22 17.32 4.65
N ILE A 216 1.63 17.23 5.84
CA ILE A 216 0.69 16.16 6.18
C ILE A 216 -0.71 16.53 5.67
N GLU A 217 -1.42 15.55 5.13
CA GLU A 217 -2.83 15.67 4.78
C GLU A 217 -3.63 14.55 5.44
N ILE A 218 -4.84 14.87 5.91
CA ILE A 218 -5.83 13.88 6.34
C ILE A 218 -7.05 14.05 5.44
N PHE A 219 -7.40 12.98 4.74
CA PHE A 219 -8.53 12.93 3.82
C PHE A 219 -9.63 12.03 4.40
N HIS A 220 -10.86 12.50 4.38
CA HIS A 220 -12.11 11.71 4.47
C HIS A 220 -13.03 12.23 3.37
N PRO A 221 -13.81 11.40 2.64
CA PRO A 221 -14.52 11.85 1.45
C PRO A 221 -15.60 12.92 1.71
N ASP A 222 -16.18 12.95 2.92
CA ASP A 222 -17.31 13.82 3.32
C ASP A 222 -16.96 14.88 4.38
N CYS A 223 -15.72 14.90 4.89
CA CYS A 223 -15.32 15.81 5.98
C CYS A 223 -14.25 16.80 5.53
N SER A 224 -13.90 17.75 6.40
CA SER A 224 -12.88 18.75 6.10
C SER A 224 -11.55 18.06 5.77
N LYS A 225 -11.02 18.29 4.56
CA LYS A 225 -9.66 17.84 4.24
C LYS A 225 -8.67 18.69 5.03
N ILE A 226 -7.91 18.05 5.89
CA ILE A 226 -6.92 18.73 6.74
C ILE A 226 -5.58 18.78 6.02
N THR A 227 -4.83 19.84 6.27
CA THR A 227 -3.49 20.05 5.71
C THR A 227 -2.66 20.86 6.70
N ASP A 228 -1.51 20.33 7.11
CA ASP A 228 -0.61 20.97 8.09
C ASP A 228 0.86 20.75 7.69
N GLN A 229 1.81 21.39 8.37
CA GLN A 229 3.24 21.24 8.12
C GLN A 229 3.98 20.71 9.36
N ILE A 230 4.80 19.68 9.16
CA ILE A 230 5.59 19.02 10.21
C ILE A 230 7.05 18.82 9.75
N THR A 231 7.97 18.79 10.71
CA THR A 231 9.39 18.49 10.47
C THR A 231 9.74 17.18 11.18
N LEU A 232 10.18 16.18 10.42
CA LEU A 232 10.66 14.89 10.96
C LEU A 232 12.18 14.88 10.86
N LYS A 233 12.89 14.81 12.00
CA LYS A 233 14.36 14.86 12.06
C LYS A 233 14.97 13.99 13.16
N GLY A 234 15.87 13.09 12.77
CA GLY A 234 16.73 12.27 13.62
C GLY A 234 16.02 11.08 14.27
N GLY A 235 15.36 10.23 13.48
CA GLY A 235 14.89 8.91 13.93
C GLY A 235 13.77 8.95 14.97
N LYS A 236 12.93 9.98 14.93
CA LYS A 236 11.91 10.20 15.97
C LYS A 236 10.55 9.65 15.58
N ILE A 237 9.85 9.12 16.58
CA ILE A 237 8.39 8.95 16.54
C ILE A 237 7.78 10.34 16.81
N PHE A 238 6.97 10.83 15.88
CA PHE A 238 6.17 12.04 16.00
C PHE A 238 4.70 11.67 16.22
N GLU A 239 4.05 12.23 17.24
CA GLU A 239 2.64 11.95 17.53
C GLU A 239 1.75 13.07 16.99
N PHE A 240 0.77 12.74 16.14
CA PHE A 240 -0.18 13.71 15.57
C PHE A 240 -1.61 13.16 15.64
N ASN A 241 -2.31 13.52 16.71
CA ASN A 241 -3.72 13.19 16.94
C ASN A 241 -4.63 14.25 16.31
N TYR A 242 -5.77 13.83 15.73
CA TYR A 242 -6.71 14.76 15.11
C TYR A 242 -8.18 14.37 15.34
N ASN A 243 -9.07 15.36 15.35
CA ASN A 243 -10.52 15.16 15.40
C ASN A 243 -11.17 15.76 14.15
N LEU A 244 -11.54 14.91 13.19
CA LEU A 244 -12.19 15.32 11.95
C LEU A 244 -13.62 15.79 12.22
N SER A 245 -13.92 17.00 11.74
CA SER A 245 -15.25 17.58 11.68
C SER A 245 -15.74 17.71 10.24
N VAL A 246 -17.07 17.77 10.07
CA VAL A 246 -17.72 18.12 8.79
C VAL A 246 -17.21 19.48 8.30
N ASN A 247 -17.21 19.70 6.99
CA ASN A 247 -17.21 21.06 6.46
C ASN A 247 -18.51 21.76 6.88
N PRO A 248 -18.48 23.00 7.41
CA PRO A 248 -19.69 23.80 7.64
C PRO A 248 -20.30 24.34 6.34
#